data_AF-Q137A1-F1
#
_entry.id   AF-Q137A1-F1
#
_cell.length_a   1.000
_cell.length_b   1.000
_cell.length_c   1.000
_cell.angle_alpha   90.00
_cell.angle_beta   90.00
_cell.angle_gamma   90.00
#
_symmetry.space_group_name_H-M   'P 1'
#
loop_
_entity.id
_entity.type
_entity.pdbx_description
1 polymer ?
#
loop_
_entity_poly.entity_id
_entity_poly.type
_entity_poly.pdbx_seq_one_letter_code
_entity_poly.pdbx_strand_id
1 'polypeptide(L)' 'MNQGRIWTVVSPTVGLPLLLGSVTVIAILVHAAVLSNTTWFPKYWNGKTAAITSTVNVG' A
#
# COMPACT_ATOMS: atom_id res chain seq x y z
N MET A 1 -2.05 22.94 10.03
CA MET A 1 -0.60 22.79 9.80
C MET A 1 0.16 23.84 10.62
N ASN A 2 0.43 23.59 11.90
CA ASN A 2 1.08 24.55 12.82
C ASN A 2 2.48 24.10 13.28
N GLN A 3 3.00 23.00 12.74
CA GLN A 3 4.26 22.36 13.18
C GLN A 3 5.46 22.63 12.27
N GLY A 4 5.44 23.69 11.47
CA GLY A 4 6.56 24.03 10.56
C GLY A 4 7.88 24.32 11.30
N ARG A 5 7.81 24.72 12.58
CA ARG A 5 8.98 24.94 13.43
C ARG A 5 9.70 23.66 13.87
N ILE A 6 9.19 22.47 13.54
CA ILE A 6 9.85 21.20 13.89
C ILE A 6 11.28 21.10 13.32
N TRP A 7 11.54 21.75 12.19
CA TRP A 7 12.86 21.75 11.55
C TRP A 7 13.91 22.62 12.24
N THR A 8 13.53 23.40 13.27
CA THR A 8 14.50 24.11 14.11
C THR A 8 15.06 23.23 15.23
N VAL A 9 14.43 22.08 15.50
CA VAL A 9 14.85 21.12 16.53
C VAL A 9 15.23 19.75 15.97
N VAL A 10 14.81 19.44 14.74
CA VAL A 10 15.19 18.24 14.00
C VAL A 10 15.80 18.66 12.66
N SER A 11 16.98 18.13 12.32
CA SER A 11 17.61 18.42 11.02
C SER A 11 16.77 17.85 9.87
N PRO A 12 16.40 18.65 8.86
CA PRO A 12 15.60 18.20 7.72
C PRO A 12 16.30 17.14 6.87
N THR A 13 17.63 17.19 6.76
CA THR A 13 18.41 16.22 5.99
C THR A 13 18.33 14.80 6.55
N VAL A 14 18.03 14.64 7.84
CA VAL A 14 17.86 13.31 8.48
C VAL A 14 16.39 13.02 8.74
N GLY A 15 15.62 14.00 9.23
CA GLY A 15 14.22 13.82 9.58
C GLY A 15 13.31 13.59 8.38
N LEU A 16 13.54 14.25 7.23
CA LEU A 16 12.73 14.02 6.02
C LEU A 16 12.97 12.62 5.44
N PRO A 17 14.21 12.14 5.24
CA PRO A 17 14.43 10.76 4.82
C PRO A 17 13.87 9.73 5.80
N LEU A 18 13.99 9.96 7.12
CA LEU A 18 13.42 9.05 8.13
C LEU A 18 11.88 9.02 8.05
N LEU A 19 11.23 10.18 7.91
CA LEU A 19 9.78 10.25 7.76
C LEU A 19 9.32 9.46 6.53
N LEU A 20 9.88 9.77 5.36
CA LEU A 20 9.48 9.14 4.10
C LEU A 20 9.81 7.64 4.12
N GLY A 21 10.98 7.26 4.60
CA GLY A 21 11.39 5.86 4.73
C GLY A 21 10.46 5.07 5.66
N SER A 22 10.09 5.65 6.81
CA SER A 22 9.16 5.01 7.75
C SER A 22 7.77 4.82 7.12
N VAL A 23 7.26 5.82 6.41
CA VAL A 23 5.98 5.71 5.69
C VAL A 23 6.03 4.62 4.62
N THR A 24 7.13 4.51 3.86
CA THR A 24 7.32 3.44 2.88
C THR A 24 7.31 2.06 3.54
N VAL A 25 8.02 1.89 4.65
CA VAL A 25 8.04 0.61 5.40
C VAL A 25 6.64 0.25 5.89
N ILE A 26 5.91 1.21 6.47
CA ILE A 26 4.54 1.00 6.94
C ILE A 26 3.63 0.59 5.77
N ALA A 27 3.74 1.28 4.62
CA ALA A 27 2.93 0.95 3.45
C ALA A 27 3.17 -0.49 2.99
N ILE A 28 4.43 -0.93 2.90
CA ILE A 28 4.77 -2.31 2.51
C ILE A 28 4.19 -3.33 3.50
N LEU A 29 4.34 -3.07 4.81
CA LEU A 29 3.81 -3.97 5.83
C LEU A 29 2.30 -4.09 5.80
N VAL A 30 1.57 -2.98 5.61
CA VAL A 30 0.11 -3.02 5.46
C VAL A 30 -0.29 -3.80 4.22
N HIS A 31 0.36 -3.59 3.08
CA HIS A 31 0.05 -4.36 1.87
C HIS A 31 0.33 -5.86 2.06
N ALA A 32 1.44 -6.23 2.70
CA ALA A 32 1.73 -7.61 3.05
C ALA A 32 0.66 -8.20 3.99
N ALA A 33 0.23 -7.45 5.01
CA ALA A 33 -0.81 -7.89 5.92
C ALA A 33 -2.15 -8.11 5.21
N VAL A 34 -2.56 -7.21 4.32
CA VAL A 34 -3.79 -7.36 3.52
C VAL A 34 -3.68 -8.56 2.58
N LEU A 35 -2.52 -8.78 1.98
CA LEU A 35 -2.27 -9.95 1.13
C LEU A 35 -2.43 -11.26 1.90
N SER A 36 -1.90 -11.35 3.12
CA SER A 36 -1.92 -12.57 3.92
C SER A 36 -3.24 -12.82 4.67
N ASN A 37 -4.00 -11.77 4.99
CA ASN A 37 -5.19 -11.89 5.85
C ASN A 37 -6.52 -11.66 5.11
N THR A 38 -6.50 -11.46 3.79
CA THR A 38 -7.72 -11.31 3.00
C THR A 38 -7.73 -12.29 1.83
N THR A 39 -8.93 -12.68 1.39
CA THR A 39 -9.07 -13.62 0.27
C THR A 39 -9.15 -12.92 -1.09
N TRP A 40 -9.48 -11.62 -1.12
CA TRP A 40 -9.68 -10.89 -2.36
C TRP A 40 -8.34 -10.47 -3.00
N PHE A 41 -7.33 -10.12 -2.22
CA PHE A 41 -6.07 -9.62 -2.77
C PHE A 41 -5.26 -10.71 -3.49
N PRO A 42 -5.09 -11.93 -2.92
CA PRO A 42 -4.51 -13.04 -3.67
C PRO A 42 -5.32 -13.42 -4.91
N LYS A 43 -6.66 -13.37 -4.83
CA LYS A 43 -7.54 -13.65 -5.98
C LYS A 43 -7.37 -12.62 -7.11
N TYR A 44 -7.19 -11.35 -6.77
CA TYR A 44 -6.89 -10.28 -7.72
C TYR A 44 -5.58 -10.57 -8.48
N TRP A 45 -4.51 -10.97 -7.79
CA TRP A 45 -3.24 -11.34 -8.42
C TRP A 45 -3.27 -12.68 -9.16
N ASN A 46 -4.14 -13.62 -8.78
CA ASN A 46 -4.28 -14.90 -9.48
C ASN A 46 -4.92 -14.74 -10.88
N GLY A 47 -5.50 -13.58 -11.22
CA GLY A 47 -5.99 -13.23 -12.57
C GLY A 47 -7.22 -14.01 -13.06
N LYS A 48 -7.60 -15.11 -12.39
CA LYS A 48 -8.68 -16.02 -12.82
C LYS A 48 -10.08 -15.40 -12.77
N THR A 49 -10.35 -14.46 -11.87
CA THR A 49 -11.67 -13.81 -11.78
C THR A 49 -12.00 -12.93 -12.98
N ALA A 50 -11.00 -12.36 -13.67
CA ALA A 50 -11.24 -11.58 -14.89
C ALA A 50 -11.65 -12.44 -16.10
N ALA A 51 -11.38 -13.76 -16.06
CA ALA A 51 -11.68 -14.69 -17.16
C ALA A 51 -13.08 -15.31 -17.10
N ILE A 52 -13.84 -15.14 -16.02
CA ILE A 52 -15.16 -15.79 -15.83
C ILE A 52 -16.32 -14.94 -16.41
N THR A 53 -16.09 -13.65 -16.68
CA THR A 53 -17.14 -12.77 -17.24
C THR A 53 -17.34 -12.93 -18.76
N SER A 54 -16.50 -13.71 -19.45
CA SER A 54 -16.59 -13.92 -20.90
C SER A 54 -17.14 -15.30 -21.29
N THR A 55 -18.12 -15.83 -20.55
CA THR A 55 -18.95 -16.94 -21.03
C THR A 55 -20.40 -16.49 -21.09
N VAL A 56 -20.74 -15.66 -22.08
CA VAL A 56 -22.13 -15.45 -22.48
C VAL A 56 -22.60 -16.75 -23.14
N ASN A 57 -23.42 -17.52 -22.45
CA ASN A 57 -24.09 -18.69 -23.00
C ASN A 57 -25.20 -18.19 -23.95
N VAL A 58 -24.90 -18.09 -25.24
CA VAL A 58 -25.91 -17.87 -26.27
C VAL A 58 -26.58 -19.23 -26.50
N GLY A 59 -27.78 -19.38 -25.94
CA GLY A 59 -28.66 -20.51 -26.26
C GLY A 59 -29.23 -20.43 -27.66
#